data_AF-A0A2S7A8W4-F1
#
_entry.id   AF-A0A2S7A8W4-F1
#
_cell.length_a   1.000
_cell.length_b   1.000
_cell.length_c   1.000
_cell.angle_alpha   90.00
_cell.angle_beta   90.00
_cell.angle_gamma   90.00
#
_symmetry.space_group_name_H-M   'P 1'
#
loop_
_entity.id
_entity.type
_entity.pdbx_description
1 polymer ?
#
loop_
_entity_poly.entity_id
_entity_poly.type
_entity_poly.pdbx_seq_one_letter_code
_entity_poly.pdbx_strand_id
1 'polypeptide(L)'
;MIKISFRNLLPLLLLSLALPSACARTPGEARRDAGTPSAATATPTSPEKGKSNDNRADPVAANTTLQELERRLLRFIDGLTVPADLDYPRMESALGIKLGPPSDPAYPWREAKDVALADGYALYATHRPTKDGFSRIEVAVSLPNHGDPTRVPTSTCIWQAEALSTALERMGYTRGGQRPFQGGWLRQHWRAINGGSQIFSVSLLLYRTKEQGSQQECVYSVKIDGGKP
;
A
#
# COMPACT_ATOMS: atom_id res chain seq x y z
N MET A 1 -4.11 46.31 1.42
CA MET A 1 -2.87 47.02 1.06
C MET A 1 -2.21 47.53 2.34
N ILE A 2 -1.24 46.78 2.89
CA ILE A 2 -0.30 47.30 3.89
C ILE A 2 1.05 46.67 3.55
N LYS A 3 1.97 47.51 3.07
CA LYS A 3 3.37 47.20 2.74
C LYS A 3 4.21 47.38 4.00
N ILE A 4 5.01 46.39 4.36
CA ILE A 4 6.18 46.63 5.21
C ILE A 4 7.36 45.93 4.52
N SER A 5 8.35 46.75 4.17
CA SER A 5 9.63 46.38 3.58
C SER A 5 10.69 46.86 4.54
N PHE A 6 11.61 45.99 4.95
CA PHE A 6 12.92 46.42 5.45
C PHE A 6 14.00 45.45 4.97
N ARG A 7 14.98 46.06 4.31
CA ARG A 7 16.19 45.50 3.71
C ARG A 7 17.33 45.47 4.74
N ASN A 8 18.28 44.58 4.45
CA ASN A 8 19.71 44.59 4.80
C ASN A 8 20.13 44.23 6.24
N LEU A 9 20.93 43.16 6.37
CA LEU A 9 22.41 43.25 6.57
C LEU A 9 22.99 41.83 6.81
N LEU A 10 23.73 41.31 5.83
CA LEU A 10 24.90 40.41 6.05
C LEU A 10 26.08 41.31 6.52
N PRO A 11 27.21 40.83 7.11
CA PRO A 11 27.81 39.49 6.98
C PRO A 11 28.45 38.93 8.28
N LEU A 12 28.95 37.68 8.27
CA LEU A 12 30.22 37.31 8.91
C LEU A 12 30.68 35.91 8.46
N LEU A 13 31.80 35.95 7.74
CA LEU A 13 32.63 34.85 7.25
C LEU A 13 33.73 34.57 8.29
N LEU A 14 34.40 33.41 8.16
CA LEU A 14 35.60 32.91 8.87
C LEU A 14 35.25 32.05 10.13
N LEU A 15 35.86 30.90 10.44
CA LEU A 15 37.18 30.35 10.13
C LEU A 15 37.14 28.81 9.96
N SER A 16 38.02 28.34 9.07
CA SER A 16 38.57 27.00 8.89
C SER A 16 39.31 26.42 10.10
N LEU A 17 39.21 25.11 10.36
CA LEU A 17 40.25 24.32 11.05
C LEU A 17 40.26 22.84 10.56
N ALA A 18 41.34 22.54 9.82
CA ALA A 18 42.14 21.31 9.73
C ALA A 18 41.50 19.90 9.80
N LEU A 19 41.63 19.15 8.70
CA LEU A 19 41.76 17.68 8.71
C LEU A 19 43.25 17.29 8.82
N PRO A 20 43.63 16.32 9.68
CA PRO A 20 44.90 15.63 9.52
C PRO A 20 44.79 14.52 8.45
N SER A 21 45.76 14.54 7.55
CA SER A 21 46.08 13.50 6.57
C SER A 21 47.09 12.50 7.16
N ALA A 22 47.27 11.38 6.43
CA ALA A 22 48.40 10.43 6.42
C ALA A 22 48.35 9.29 7.47
N CYS A 23 48.18 8.03 7.07
CA CYS A 23 49.13 7.05 6.48
C CYS A 23 49.21 5.86 7.49
N ALA A 24 49.37 4.58 7.13
CA ALA A 24 50.32 4.03 6.19
C ALA A 24 49.90 2.64 5.68
N ARG A 25 50.31 2.36 4.44
CA ARG A 25 50.45 1.02 3.86
C ARG A 25 51.73 0.36 4.40
N THR A 26 51.70 -0.94 4.61
CA THR A 26 52.91 -1.78 4.70
C THR A 26 53.03 -2.65 3.45
N PRO A 27 54.21 -2.74 2.82
CA PRO A 27 54.50 -3.66 1.73
C PRO A 27 55.25 -4.92 2.20
N GLY A 28 54.75 -6.08 1.79
CA GLY A 28 55.49 -7.20 1.19
C GLY A 28 56.57 -7.95 1.97
N GLU A 29 56.27 -9.22 2.31
CA GLU A 29 57.15 -10.40 2.16
C GLU A 29 56.24 -11.53 1.62
N ALA A 30 56.31 -11.95 0.35
CA ALA A 30 57.09 -13.10 -0.17
C ALA A 30 57.01 -14.34 0.76
N ARG A 31 56.60 -15.55 0.36
CA ARG A 31 56.84 -16.29 -0.89
C ARG A 31 56.04 -17.62 -0.86
N ARG A 32 55.46 -17.97 -2.01
CA ARG A 32 55.18 -19.28 -2.66
C ARG A 32 55.08 -20.56 -1.80
N ASP A 33 54.05 -21.36 -2.07
CA ASP A 33 54.12 -22.61 -2.89
C ASP A 33 52.68 -23.09 -3.15
N ALA A 34 52.21 -23.09 -4.41
CA ALA A 34 52.23 -24.20 -5.35
C ALA A 34 51.41 -25.43 -4.88
N GLY A 35 50.23 -25.63 -5.48
CA GLY A 35 49.43 -26.84 -5.27
C GLY A 35 47.98 -26.73 -5.74
N THR A 36 47.74 -26.67 -7.05
CA THR A 36 46.44 -27.05 -7.62
C THR A 36 46.44 -28.56 -7.82
N PRO A 37 45.38 -29.25 -7.39
CA PRO A 37 44.65 -30.07 -8.34
C PRO A 37 43.15 -29.78 -8.33
N SER A 38 42.63 -29.67 -9.54
CA SER A 38 41.21 -29.66 -9.91
C SER A 38 40.53 -30.97 -9.47
N ALA A 39 39.40 -30.89 -8.75
CA ALA A 39 38.46 -31.99 -8.63
C ALA A 39 37.04 -31.52 -8.26
N ALA A 40 36.13 -31.86 -9.17
CA ALA A 40 34.71 -32.18 -8.97
C ALA A 40 33.77 -31.12 -8.33
N THR A 41 32.96 -30.55 -9.22
CA THR A 41 31.58 -30.11 -8.98
C THR A 41 30.81 -31.12 -8.12
N ALA A 42 30.55 -30.78 -6.86
CA ALA A 42 29.55 -31.45 -6.05
C ALA A 42 28.29 -30.56 -6.02
N THR A 43 27.30 -30.96 -6.80
CA THR A 43 25.92 -30.47 -6.73
C THR A 43 25.37 -30.77 -5.33
N PRO A 44 24.92 -29.78 -4.53
CA PRO A 44 24.10 -30.08 -3.39
C PRO A 44 22.69 -30.39 -3.90
N THR A 45 22.36 -31.68 -3.91
CA THR A 45 21.00 -32.18 -4.00
C THR A 45 20.16 -31.56 -2.88
N SER A 46 19.00 -31.06 -3.26
CA SER A 46 17.96 -30.42 -2.46
C SER A 46 17.70 -31.09 -1.10
N PRO A 47 17.32 -30.29 -0.08
CA PRO A 47 16.25 -30.67 0.82
C PRO A 47 15.02 -29.82 0.50
N GLU A 48 14.01 -30.49 -0.02
CA GLU A 48 12.69 -30.51 0.60
C GLU A 48 12.09 -29.16 1.04
N LYS A 49 11.17 -28.66 0.22
CA LYS A 49 9.84 -28.18 0.64
C LYS A 49 9.79 -27.54 2.04
N GLY A 50 10.55 -26.46 2.22
CA GLY A 50 10.16 -25.45 3.18
C GLY A 50 8.80 -24.93 2.73
N LYS A 51 7.76 -25.15 3.55
CA LYS A 51 6.52 -24.38 3.46
C LYS A 51 6.88 -22.93 3.79
N SER A 52 7.49 -22.25 2.82
CA SER A 52 7.44 -20.80 2.78
C SER A 52 5.97 -20.49 2.65
N ASN A 53 5.37 -19.95 3.72
CA ASN A 53 4.15 -19.17 3.57
C ASN A 53 4.55 -17.90 2.83
N ASP A 54 4.94 -18.03 1.56
CA ASP A 54 5.16 -16.90 0.69
C ASP A 54 3.76 -16.37 0.41
N ASN A 55 3.31 -15.46 1.29
CA ASN A 55 2.01 -14.80 1.19
C ASN A 55 1.95 -13.84 -0.02
N ARG A 56 2.98 -13.84 -0.86
CA ARG A 56 3.05 -13.12 -2.12
C ARG A 56 1.95 -13.63 -3.06
N ALA A 57 1.15 -12.69 -3.52
CA ALA A 57 0.19 -12.95 -4.57
C ALA A 57 0.88 -12.95 -5.94
N ASP A 58 0.37 -13.79 -6.84
CA ASP A 58 0.72 -13.70 -8.26
C ASP A 58 0.38 -12.29 -8.78
N PRO A 59 1.15 -11.75 -9.74
CA PRO A 59 0.86 -10.45 -10.32
C PRO A 59 -0.59 -10.35 -10.80
N VAL A 60 -1.24 -9.22 -10.53
CA VAL A 60 -2.53 -8.89 -11.12
C VAL A 60 -2.36 -8.85 -12.63
N ALA A 61 -3.26 -9.52 -13.32
CA ALA A 61 -3.31 -9.58 -14.76
C ALA A 61 -4.77 -9.50 -15.22
N ALA A 62 -4.98 -9.41 -16.53
CA ALA A 62 -6.30 -9.31 -17.15
C ALA A 62 -7.22 -10.53 -16.91
N ASN A 63 -6.76 -11.58 -16.22
CA ASN A 63 -7.56 -12.72 -15.77
C ASN A 63 -7.87 -12.71 -14.26
N THR A 64 -7.36 -11.72 -13.52
CA THR A 64 -7.61 -11.59 -12.07
C THR A 64 -9.03 -11.06 -11.86
N THR A 65 -9.87 -11.85 -11.20
CA THR A 65 -11.28 -11.51 -10.95
C THR A 65 -11.44 -10.56 -9.77
N LEU A 66 -12.60 -9.89 -9.69
CA LEU A 66 -12.93 -9.03 -8.55
C LEU A 66 -12.95 -9.78 -7.22
N GLN A 67 -13.42 -11.03 -7.21
CA GLN A 67 -13.46 -11.87 -6.01
C GLN A 67 -12.04 -12.24 -5.53
N GLU A 68 -11.14 -12.53 -6.47
CA GLU A 68 -9.75 -12.82 -6.15
C GLU A 68 -9.05 -11.58 -5.57
N LEU A 69 -9.28 -10.40 -6.17
CA LEU A 69 -8.77 -9.13 -5.66
C LEU A 69 -9.35 -8.80 -4.27
N GLU A 70 -10.66 -8.98 -4.06
CA GLU A 70 -11.32 -8.79 -2.76
C GLU A 70 -10.67 -9.67 -1.69
N ARG A 71 -10.48 -10.96 -2.00
CA ARG A 71 -9.86 -11.93 -1.10
C ARG A 71 -8.44 -11.54 -0.71
N ARG A 72 -7.65 -11.02 -1.66
CA ARG A 72 -6.29 -10.51 -1.40
C ARG A 72 -6.30 -9.28 -0.51
N LEU A 73 -7.20 -8.33 -0.80
CA LEU A 73 -7.38 -7.11 -0.02
C LEU A 73 -7.78 -7.42 1.43
N LEU A 74 -8.76 -8.30 1.63
CA LEU A 74 -9.20 -8.73 2.94
C LEU A 74 -8.08 -9.43 3.73
N ARG A 75 -7.28 -10.28 3.07
CA ARG A 75 -6.09 -10.89 3.71
C ARG A 75 -5.05 -9.85 4.11
N PHE A 76 -4.82 -8.83 3.27
CA PHE A 76 -3.90 -7.73 3.60
C PHE A 76 -4.36 -6.98 4.85
N ILE A 77 -5.65 -6.60 4.90
CA ILE A 77 -6.26 -5.87 6.02
C ILE A 77 -6.24 -6.68 7.31
N ASP A 78 -6.53 -7.98 7.24
CA ASP A 78 -6.54 -8.86 8.41
C ASP A 78 -5.16 -8.92 9.08
N GLY A 79 -4.11 -9.06 8.26
CA GLY A 79 -2.72 -9.17 8.72
C GLY A 79 -2.10 -7.90 9.32
N LEU A 80 -2.81 -6.78 9.37
CA LEU A 80 -2.30 -5.52 9.93
C LEU A 80 -2.23 -5.58 11.45
N THR A 81 -1.05 -5.40 12.03
CA THR A 81 -0.81 -5.49 13.49
C THR A 81 -0.11 -4.26 14.06
N VAL A 82 0.79 -3.65 13.29
CA VAL A 82 1.56 -2.46 13.67
C VAL A 82 1.52 -1.41 12.55
N PRO A 83 1.71 -0.11 12.84
CA PRO A 83 1.59 0.96 11.84
C PRO A 83 2.42 0.75 10.55
N ALA A 84 3.62 0.17 10.71
CA ALA A 84 4.52 -0.15 9.60
C ALA A 84 3.95 -1.19 8.61
N ASP A 85 2.92 -1.95 8.99
CA ASP A 85 2.31 -2.95 8.12
C ASP A 85 1.53 -2.35 6.94
N LEU A 86 1.26 -1.04 6.98
CA LEU A 86 0.68 -0.29 5.85
C LEU A 86 1.73 0.11 4.80
N ASP A 87 2.93 -0.46 4.84
CA ASP A 87 3.97 -0.16 3.86
C ASP A 87 3.59 -0.57 2.42
N TYR A 88 4.19 0.13 1.45
CA TYR A 88 3.91 -0.12 0.04
C TYR A 88 4.45 -1.48 -0.47
N PRO A 89 5.63 -2.00 -0.07
CA PRO A 89 6.09 -3.30 -0.56
C PRO A 89 5.18 -4.45 -0.15
N ARG A 90 4.64 -4.42 1.07
CA ARG A 90 3.69 -5.40 1.58
C ARG A 90 2.35 -5.29 0.87
N MET A 91 1.87 -4.06 0.62
CA MET A 91 0.69 -3.82 -0.21
C MET A 91 0.86 -4.39 -1.63
N GLU A 92 1.98 -4.09 -2.31
CA GLU A 92 2.29 -4.63 -3.63
C GLU A 92 2.28 -6.16 -3.64
N SER A 93 2.96 -6.76 -2.65
CA SER A 93 3.07 -8.22 -2.52
C SER A 93 1.71 -8.86 -2.26
N ALA A 94 0.87 -8.27 -1.40
CA ALA A 94 -0.40 -8.83 -1.00
C ALA A 94 -1.46 -8.72 -2.11
N LEU A 95 -1.47 -7.62 -2.86
CA LEU A 95 -2.43 -7.41 -3.95
C LEU A 95 -1.93 -8.00 -5.28
N GLY A 96 -0.63 -8.16 -5.44
CA GLY A 96 0.00 -8.56 -6.70
C GLY A 96 0.18 -7.39 -7.66
N ILE A 97 0.30 -6.16 -7.16
CA ILE A 97 0.44 -4.96 -8.01
C ILE A 97 1.86 -4.41 -7.99
N LYS A 98 2.13 -3.47 -8.90
CA LYS A 98 3.33 -2.64 -8.87
C LYS A 98 2.95 -1.18 -8.91
N LEU A 99 3.31 -0.46 -7.87
CA LEU A 99 3.13 0.97 -7.78
C LEU A 99 4.29 1.66 -8.52
N GLY A 100 3.99 2.79 -9.15
CA GLY A 100 5.00 3.61 -9.80
C GLY A 100 6.03 4.20 -8.83
N PRO A 101 7.06 4.89 -9.38
CA PRO A 101 7.92 5.72 -8.56
C PRO A 101 7.10 6.79 -7.81
N PRO A 102 7.62 7.33 -6.70
CA PRO A 102 6.93 8.39 -5.97
C PRO A 102 6.74 9.61 -6.90
N SER A 103 5.55 10.19 -6.89
CA SER A 103 5.21 11.36 -7.71
C SER A 103 5.98 12.61 -7.29
N ASP A 104 6.35 12.72 -6.01
CA ASP A 104 7.16 13.79 -5.46
C ASP A 104 8.15 13.22 -4.42
N PRO A 105 9.46 13.51 -4.50
CA PRO A 105 10.43 13.09 -3.49
C PRO A 105 10.12 13.59 -2.06
N ALA A 106 9.50 14.76 -1.93
CA ALA A 106 9.09 15.34 -0.64
C ALA A 106 7.75 14.78 -0.14
N TYR A 107 6.91 14.28 -1.05
CA TYR A 107 5.65 13.62 -0.74
C TYR A 107 5.59 12.30 -1.52
N PRO A 108 6.16 11.21 -0.97
CA PRO A 108 6.36 9.96 -1.71
C PRO A 108 5.05 9.17 -1.86
N TRP A 109 4.08 9.80 -2.51
CA TRP A 109 2.84 9.23 -2.97
C TRP A 109 3.14 8.37 -4.20
N ARG A 110 2.76 7.10 -4.13
CA ARG A 110 2.89 6.13 -5.20
C ARG A 110 1.51 5.70 -5.66
N GLU A 111 1.39 5.37 -6.94
CA GLU A 111 0.13 4.93 -7.52
C GLU A 111 0.33 3.85 -8.58
N ALA A 112 -0.70 3.02 -8.74
CA ALA A 112 -0.92 2.18 -9.90
C ALA A 112 -2.26 2.60 -10.50
N LYS A 113 -2.27 2.91 -11.80
CA LYS A 113 -3.44 3.37 -12.54
C LYS A 113 -3.76 2.38 -13.64
N ASP A 114 -5.06 2.18 -13.87
CA ASP A 114 -5.60 1.40 -14.99
C ASP A 114 -5.00 -0.01 -15.12
N VAL A 115 -4.73 -0.66 -13.97
CA VAL A 115 -4.24 -2.05 -13.96
C VAL A 115 -5.39 -2.97 -14.36
N ALA A 116 -5.28 -3.59 -15.53
CA ALA A 116 -6.35 -4.42 -16.08
C ALA A 116 -6.70 -5.62 -15.18
N LEU A 117 -8.00 -5.82 -14.98
CA LEU A 117 -8.60 -6.98 -14.33
C LEU A 117 -9.44 -7.78 -15.34
N ALA A 118 -9.99 -8.91 -14.91
CA ALA A 118 -10.97 -9.67 -15.70
C ALA A 118 -12.20 -8.82 -16.05
N ASP A 119 -12.93 -9.23 -17.08
CA ASP A 119 -14.23 -8.65 -17.50
C ASP A 119 -14.20 -7.14 -17.82
N GLY A 120 -13.01 -6.60 -18.12
CA GLY A 120 -12.82 -5.20 -18.49
C GLY A 120 -12.75 -4.24 -17.31
N TYR A 121 -12.80 -4.71 -16.07
CA TYR A 121 -12.57 -3.86 -14.90
C TYR A 121 -11.11 -3.37 -14.86
N ALA A 122 -10.89 -2.27 -14.13
CA ALA A 122 -9.55 -1.73 -13.91
C ALA A 122 -9.33 -1.40 -12.44
N LEU A 123 -8.13 -1.67 -11.95
CA LEU A 123 -7.68 -1.38 -10.59
C LEU A 123 -6.91 -0.07 -10.55
N TYR A 124 -7.26 0.76 -9.58
CA TYR A 124 -6.50 1.92 -9.14
C TYR A 124 -6.05 1.71 -7.69
N ALA A 125 -4.78 1.98 -7.40
CA ALA A 125 -4.25 1.82 -6.07
C ALA A 125 -3.29 2.95 -5.71
N THR A 126 -3.34 3.43 -4.48
CA THR A 126 -2.37 4.43 -3.98
C THR A 126 -1.81 4.05 -2.64
N HIS A 127 -0.61 4.55 -2.38
CA HIS A 127 0.02 4.52 -1.08
C HIS A 127 0.66 5.89 -0.80
N ARG A 128 0.42 6.42 0.40
CA ARG A 128 1.00 7.68 0.86
C ARG A 128 1.39 7.59 2.34
N PRO A 129 2.67 7.72 2.70
CA PRO A 129 3.08 7.73 4.10
C PRO A 129 2.63 9.00 4.83
N THR A 130 2.40 8.87 6.13
CA THR A 130 2.01 9.95 7.03
C THR A 130 3.07 10.17 8.11
N LYS A 131 3.06 11.35 8.75
CA LYS A 131 4.10 11.75 9.73
C LYS A 131 4.04 10.98 11.05
N ASP A 132 2.91 10.35 11.34
CA ASP A 132 2.63 9.59 12.55
C ASP A 132 3.05 8.10 12.45
N GLY A 133 3.76 7.73 11.38
CA GLY A 133 4.29 6.38 11.17
C GLY A 133 3.31 5.42 10.48
N PHE A 134 2.09 5.88 10.17
CA PHE A 134 1.14 5.16 9.33
C PHE A 134 1.34 5.46 7.85
N SER A 135 0.55 4.80 7.01
CA SER A 135 0.37 5.17 5.61
C SER A 135 -1.12 5.11 5.25
N ARG A 136 -1.50 5.94 4.29
CA ARG A 136 -2.82 5.94 3.67
C ARG A 136 -2.78 5.14 2.40
N ILE A 137 -3.66 4.16 2.31
CA ILE A 137 -3.84 3.31 1.14
C ILE A 137 -5.25 3.53 0.59
N GLU A 138 -5.36 3.59 -0.72
CA GLU A 138 -6.64 3.47 -1.42
C GLU A 138 -6.54 2.35 -2.45
N VAL A 139 -7.56 1.51 -2.50
CA VAL A 139 -7.73 0.45 -3.50
C VAL A 139 -9.12 0.62 -4.09
N ALA A 140 -9.20 1.00 -5.36
CA ALA A 140 -10.43 1.28 -6.08
C ALA A 140 -10.52 0.45 -7.36
N VAL A 141 -11.75 0.16 -7.77
CA VAL A 141 -12.04 -0.55 -9.00
C VAL A 141 -12.97 0.30 -9.86
N SER A 142 -12.60 0.48 -11.12
CA SER A 142 -13.44 1.09 -12.14
C SER A 142 -14.28 0.03 -12.84
N LEU A 143 -15.54 0.37 -13.13
CA LEU A 143 -16.43 -0.45 -13.96
C LEU A 143 -15.85 -0.64 -15.38
N PRO A 144 -16.30 -1.66 -16.14
CA PRO A 144 -15.80 -1.92 -17.49
C PRO A 144 -16.02 -0.78 -18.49
N ASN A 145 -17.03 0.06 -18.26
CA ASN A 145 -17.28 1.26 -19.05
C ASN A 145 -16.54 2.50 -18.53
N HIS A 146 -15.70 2.35 -17.51
CA HIS A 146 -14.99 3.41 -16.80
C HIS A 146 -15.87 4.56 -16.26
N GLY A 147 -17.19 4.36 -16.18
CA GLY A 147 -18.12 5.33 -15.63
C GLY A 147 -18.01 5.40 -14.10
N ASP A 148 -18.19 6.60 -13.54
CA ASP A 148 -18.28 6.80 -12.09
C ASP A 148 -19.63 6.27 -11.58
N PRO A 149 -19.67 5.15 -10.82
CA PRO A 149 -20.91 4.53 -10.38
C PRO A 149 -21.66 5.38 -9.33
N THR A 150 -21.03 6.40 -8.76
CA THR A 150 -21.69 7.35 -7.85
C THR A 150 -22.47 8.43 -8.59
N ARG A 151 -22.23 8.60 -9.89
CA ARG A 151 -22.86 9.63 -10.73
C ARG A 151 -23.75 9.04 -11.82
N VAL A 152 -23.35 7.91 -12.38
CA VAL A 152 -24.06 7.25 -13.47
C VAL A 152 -24.72 5.98 -12.91
N PRO A 153 -26.05 5.87 -12.95
CA PRO A 153 -26.74 4.66 -12.49
C PRO A 153 -26.24 3.41 -13.19
N THR A 154 -26.05 2.35 -12.41
CA THR A 154 -25.62 1.04 -12.91
C THR A 154 -26.35 -0.07 -12.14
N SER A 155 -26.54 -1.22 -12.79
CA SER A 155 -26.95 -2.47 -12.13
C SER A 155 -25.76 -3.30 -11.65
N THR A 156 -24.55 -2.98 -12.11
CA THR A 156 -23.34 -3.74 -11.80
C THR A 156 -22.83 -3.43 -10.40
N CYS A 157 -22.64 -4.46 -9.58
CA CYS A 157 -22.03 -4.38 -8.27
C CYS A 157 -20.57 -4.87 -8.33
N ILE A 158 -19.60 -4.04 -7.95
CA ILE A 158 -18.19 -4.45 -7.87
C ILE A 158 -18.00 -5.41 -6.69
N TRP A 159 -18.26 -4.95 -5.47
CA TRP A 159 -18.27 -5.76 -4.26
C TRP A 159 -19.48 -5.44 -3.40
N GLN A 160 -20.05 -6.43 -2.72
CA GLN A 160 -21.23 -6.20 -1.88
C GLN A 160 -20.82 -5.55 -0.55
N ALA A 161 -21.38 -4.37 -0.25
CA ALA A 161 -20.98 -3.60 0.93
C ALA A 161 -21.19 -4.36 2.25
N GLU A 162 -22.30 -5.07 2.39
CA GLU A 162 -22.60 -5.79 3.61
C GLU A 162 -21.67 -6.98 3.84
N ALA A 163 -21.36 -7.75 2.78
CA ALA A 163 -20.42 -8.86 2.86
C ALA A 163 -19.02 -8.39 3.30
N LEU A 164 -18.53 -7.28 2.72
CA LEU A 164 -17.24 -6.70 3.10
C LEU A 164 -17.25 -6.18 4.54
N SER A 165 -18.32 -5.48 4.95
CA SER A 165 -18.45 -5.04 6.35
C SER A 165 -18.43 -6.22 7.32
N THR A 166 -19.18 -7.29 7.05
CA THR A 166 -19.17 -8.50 7.89
C THR A 166 -17.80 -9.17 7.93
N ALA A 167 -17.07 -9.19 6.82
CA ALA A 167 -15.70 -9.72 6.79
C ALA A 167 -14.77 -8.91 7.71
N LEU A 168 -14.84 -7.57 7.65
CA LEU A 168 -14.07 -6.69 8.54
C LEU A 168 -14.43 -6.88 10.01
N GLU A 169 -15.71 -7.04 10.33
CA GLU A 169 -16.19 -7.31 11.69
C GLU A 169 -15.61 -8.61 12.26
N ARG A 170 -15.54 -9.67 11.45
CA ARG A 170 -14.90 -10.94 11.83
C ARG A 170 -13.40 -10.80 12.10
N MET A 171 -12.74 -9.81 11.51
CA MET A 171 -11.32 -9.47 11.77
C MET A 171 -11.15 -8.55 13.00
N GLY A 172 -12.23 -8.25 13.73
CA GLY A 172 -12.19 -7.41 14.93
C GLY A 172 -12.33 -5.91 14.66
N TYR A 173 -12.72 -5.50 13.45
CA TYR A 173 -13.09 -4.11 13.21
C TYR A 173 -14.51 -3.83 13.72
N THR A 174 -14.69 -2.74 14.44
CA THR A 174 -16.02 -2.23 14.81
C THR A 174 -16.58 -1.41 13.65
N ARG A 175 -17.80 -1.71 13.22
CA ARG A 175 -18.52 -0.92 12.23
C ARG A 175 -18.96 0.42 12.82
N GLY A 176 -18.67 1.47 12.07
CA GLY A 176 -19.04 2.85 12.37
C GLY A 176 -20.28 3.33 11.64
N GLY A 177 -20.40 4.65 11.61
CA GLY A 177 -21.45 5.33 10.86
C GLY A 177 -21.23 5.28 9.34
N GLN A 178 -22.31 5.59 8.63
CA GLN A 178 -22.32 5.83 7.20
C GLN A 178 -22.74 7.28 6.93
N ARG A 179 -22.04 7.97 6.02
CA ARG A 179 -22.32 9.38 5.67
C ARG A 179 -22.22 9.61 4.16
N PRO A 180 -22.91 10.61 3.59
CA PRO A 180 -22.72 11.00 2.19
C PRO A 180 -21.25 11.37 1.91
N PHE A 181 -20.74 10.96 0.74
CA PHE A 181 -19.37 11.23 0.32
C PHE A 181 -19.23 11.15 -1.20
N GLN A 182 -18.80 12.25 -1.83
CA GLN A 182 -18.48 12.33 -3.27
C GLN A 182 -19.53 11.72 -4.22
N GLY A 183 -20.82 12.01 -3.98
CA GLY A 183 -21.93 11.48 -4.80
C GLY A 183 -22.44 10.10 -4.36
N GLY A 184 -21.67 9.38 -3.55
CA GLY A 184 -22.06 8.12 -2.92
C GLY A 184 -22.12 8.23 -1.40
N TRP A 185 -21.72 7.16 -0.71
CA TRP A 185 -21.60 7.11 0.74
C TRP A 185 -20.23 6.59 1.16
N LEU A 186 -19.86 6.87 2.41
CA LEU A 186 -18.69 6.33 3.06
C LEU A 186 -19.14 5.63 4.34
N ARG A 187 -18.78 4.36 4.49
CA ARG A 187 -19.03 3.56 5.70
C ARG A 187 -17.72 3.23 6.38
N GLN A 188 -17.58 3.63 7.65
CA GLN A 188 -16.32 3.49 8.40
C GLN A 188 -16.28 2.20 9.21
N HIS A 189 -15.08 1.67 9.41
CA HIS A 189 -14.76 0.59 10.34
C HIS A 189 -13.43 0.92 11.03
N TRP A 190 -13.25 0.54 12.29
CA TRP A 190 -11.99 0.74 13.00
C TRP A 190 -11.64 -0.43 13.90
N ARG A 191 -10.34 -0.70 14.07
CA ARG A 191 -9.82 -1.72 14.99
C ARG A 191 -8.73 -1.09 15.86
N ALA A 192 -8.88 -1.21 17.17
CA ALA A 192 -7.87 -0.75 18.12
C ALA A 192 -6.60 -1.63 18.02
N ILE A 193 -5.43 -0.99 18.15
CA ILE A 193 -4.13 -1.64 18.28
C ILE A 193 -3.37 -1.03 19.45
N ASN A 194 -2.27 -1.66 19.87
CA ASN A 194 -1.40 -1.15 20.95
C ASN A 194 -2.19 -0.74 22.21
N GLY A 195 -3.05 -1.65 22.70
CA GLY A 195 -3.89 -1.42 23.88
C GLY A 195 -4.93 -0.29 23.73
N GLY A 196 -5.26 0.12 22.49
CA GLY A 196 -6.21 1.20 22.20
C GLY A 196 -5.59 2.58 22.05
N SER A 197 -4.26 2.71 22.16
CA SER A 197 -3.57 4.00 21.94
C SER A 197 -3.50 4.41 20.47
N GLN A 198 -3.79 3.47 19.56
CA GLN A 198 -3.79 3.65 18.12
C GLN A 198 -4.92 2.82 17.49
N ILE A 199 -5.30 3.17 16.26
CA ILE A 199 -6.30 2.46 15.48
C ILE A 199 -5.81 2.20 14.06
N PHE A 200 -6.29 1.11 13.46
CA PHE A 200 -6.48 1.01 12.02
C PHE A 200 -7.91 1.42 11.67
N SER A 201 -8.09 2.08 10.53
CA SER A 201 -9.40 2.42 9.99
C SER A 201 -9.54 1.93 8.55
N VAL A 202 -10.73 1.40 8.24
CA VAL A 202 -11.11 0.97 6.90
C VAL A 202 -12.40 1.68 6.52
N SER A 203 -12.36 2.51 5.49
CA SER A 203 -13.53 3.20 4.95
C SER A 203 -13.92 2.58 3.61
N LEU A 204 -15.15 2.06 3.53
CA LEU A 204 -15.75 1.57 2.29
C LEU A 204 -16.45 2.74 1.59
N LEU A 205 -16.08 3.03 0.35
CA LEU A 205 -16.78 4.01 -0.50
C LEU A 205 -17.83 3.29 -1.32
N LEU A 206 -19.07 3.74 -1.17
CA LEU A 206 -20.26 3.03 -1.60
C LEU A 206 -21.00 3.78 -2.70
N TYR A 207 -21.62 3.02 -3.60
CA TYR A 207 -22.70 3.45 -4.47
C TYR A 207 -23.88 2.49 -4.31
N ARG A 208 -25.04 2.86 -4.84
CA ARG A 208 -26.23 2.00 -4.84
C ARG A 208 -26.56 1.60 -6.25
N THR A 209 -26.77 0.31 -6.49
CA THR A 209 -27.31 -0.15 -7.76
C THR A 209 -28.80 0.17 -7.81
N LYS A 210 -29.30 0.43 -9.01
CA LYS A 210 -30.74 0.57 -9.26
C LYS A 210 -31.24 -0.71 -9.89
N GLU A 211 -31.49 -1.71 -9.07
CA GLU A 211 -32.30 -2.86 -9.49
C GLU A 211 -33.76 -2.65 -9.07
N GLN A 212 -34.70 -3.19 -9.84
CA GLN A 212 -36.14 -3.00 -9.68
C GLN A 212 -36.62 -3.59 -8.33
N GLY A 213 -36.53 -2.82 -7.25
CA GLY A 213 -37.18 -3.10 -5.96
C GLY A 213 -36.26 -3.28 -4.76
N SER A 214 -34.99 -3.61 -4.92
CA SER A 214 -34.00 -3.66 -3.83
C SER A 214 -32.75 -2.85 -4.15
N GLN A 215 -32.54 -1.74 -3.43
CA GLN A 215 -31.28 -1.00 -3.50
C GLN A 215 -30.19 -1.81 -2.82
N GLN A 216 -29.24 -2.34 -3.60
CA GLN A 216 -28.04 -2.97 -3.08
C GLN A 216 -26.93 -1.93 -2.95
N GLU A 217 -26.24 -1.92 -1.80
CA GLU A 217 -25.04 -1.10 -1.60
C GLU A 217 -23.80 -1.86 -2.06
N CYS A 218 -23.00 -1.20 -2.89
CA CYS A 218 -21.82 -1.76 -3.53
C CYS A 218 -20.59 -0.90 -3.25
N VAL A 219 -19.44 -1.54 -3.03
CA VAL A 219 -18.17 -0.86 -2.76
C VAL A 219 -17.42 -0.69 -4.08
N TYR A 220 -16.98 0.53 -4.39
CA TYR A 220 -16.08 0.78 -5.52
C TYR A 220 -14.66 1.14 -5.08
N SER A 221 -14.46 1.52 -3.82
CA SER A 221 -13.15 1.86 -3.26
C SER A 221 -13.07 1.53 -1.77
N VAL A 222 -11.91 1.05 -1.34
CA VAL A 222 -11.55 0.78 0.05
C VAL A 222 -10.38 1.66 0.41
N LYS A 223 -10.55 2.48 1.45
CA LYS A 223 -9.48 3.31 2.03
C LYS A 223 -9.04 2.72 3.35
N ILE A 224 -7.73 2.51 3.49
CA ILE A 224 -7.11 1.98 4.70
C ILE A 224 -6.17 3.07 5.25
N ASP A 225 -6.31 3.38 6.53
CA ASP A 225 -5.49 4.36 7.23
C ASP A 225 -5.25 3.87 8.67
N GLY A 226 -4.49 4.63 9.43
CA GLY A 226 -4.45 4.50 10.88
C GLY A 226 -4.04 5.80 11.53
N GLY A 227 -3.93 5.76 12.85
CA GLY A 227 -3.59 6.94 13.62
C GLY A 227 -3.89 6.77 15.09
N LYS A 228 -3.98 7.89 15.78
CA LYS A 228 -4.52 7.95 17.13
C LYS A 228 -6.06 8.00 17.05
N PRO A 229 -6.78 7.42 18.04
CA PRO A 229 -8.24 7.46 18.11
C PRO A 229 -8.81 8.88 18.08
#